data_AF-A0A518HKE9-F1
#
_entry.id   AF-A0A518HKE9-F1
#
_cell.length_a   1.000
_cell.length_b   1.000
_cell.length_c   1.000
_cell.angle_alpha   90.00
_cell.angle_beta   90.00
_cell.angle_gamma   90.00
#
_symmetry.space_group_name_H-M   'P 1'
#
loop_
_entity.id
_entity.type
_entity.pdbx_description
1 polymer ?
#
loop_
_entity_poly.entity_id
_entity_poly.type
_entity_poly.pdbx_seq_one_letter_code
_entity_poly.pdbx_strand_id
1 'polypeptide(L)'
;MSDAEVFEHLLSRTMYDRLFRSSAMSAGNLYPTYLPIGHEKRRLLRPRAASRETVNHPFRIDARAWWVMLIVSVVALGTSGYLAWSSFTASPVAGCDGGSVFNCEHVLHSRWSTVLSLPVSVPALVLYSTVLSLLLWNPGSESATRTRASVLGAASLTAGMAAIWFVGLQIFSLNHLCPYCLVAHGCGIVLATTFLWNRPITSPGLKWTAGFATLSIAGLIALQSMNAEPETFEVIEYADPVPAQLGTPTTSPVETQDEMLFESPVANLNADSSQPIHQLGRELQSVLGMLAHPAALLTLQVTEPAGQPHTVSILNGTKLDTASWPLLGNSDAQFVLVEMYDYTCPHCQRTHATIEKVRKQYGDRLAVITLPVPLDGKCNPTIRSTHASHRESCELAKLAIAVWLTDRSQFDGFHHYLFDAKPGYAQAMAKAKTIVAGDKLDEHLRSTLPGDFIKQHIKLYQKAGAGTIPKFLFPKATTAGSIESPDALIRLINQHLTS
;
A
#
# COMPACT_ATOMS: atom_id res chain seq x y z
N MET A 1 40.92 -3.65 -16.12
CA MET A 1 41.00 -3.77 -17.59
C MET A 1 40.44 -5.14 -17.93
N SER A 2 39.13 -5.38 -17.83
CA SER A 2 37.97 -4.96 -18.65
C SER A 2 37.93 -5.66 -20.00
N ASP A 3 37.08 -6.69 -20.07
CA ASP A 3 36.66 -7.51 -21.21
C ASP A 3 35.87 -6.70 -22.26
N ALA A 4 36.48 -5.64 -22.80
CA ALA A 4 35.87 -4.75 -23.79
C ALA A 4 36.45 -4.89 -25.21
N GLU A 5 37.48 -5.72 -25.44
CA GLU A 5 38.22 -5.72 -26.71
C GLU A 5 37.91 -6.90 -27.65
N VAL A 6 37.02 -7.83 -27.29
CA VAL A 6 36.72 -9.01 -28.14
C VAL A 6 35.49 -8.79 -29.05
N PHE A 7 34.69 -7.75 -28.83
CA PHE A 7 33.43 -7.55 -29.57
C PHE A 7 33.54 -6.67 -30.83
N GLU A 8 34.66 -5.96 -31.04
CA GLU A 8 34.82 -5.05 -32.20
C GLU A 8 35.23 -5.74 -33.52
N HIS A 9 35.61 -7.02 -33.51
CA HIS A 9 36.22 -7.64 -34.69
C HIS A 9 35.30 -8.42 -35.62
N LEU A 10 33.97 -8.41 -35.40
CA LEU A 10 33.02 -9.21 -36.19
C LEU A 10 31.97 -8.42 -37.00
N LEU A 11 32.03 -7.08 -37.04
CA LEU A 11 31.06 -6.26 -37.79
C LEU A 11 31.63 -5.44 -38.96
N SER A 12 32.89 -5.65 -39.39
CA SER A 12 33.54 -4.80 -40.40
C SER A 12 33.74 -5.42 -41.80
N ARG A 13 33.25 -6.63 -42.09
CA ARG A 13 33.39 -7.23 -43.43
C ARG A 13 32.16 -8.05 -43.82
N THR A 14 31.26 -7.42 -44.59
CA THR A 14 30.61 -7.95 -45.81
C THR A 14 29.25 -7.28 -46.04
N MET A 15 29.21 -6.06 -46.59
CA MET A 15 28.05 -5.55 -47.35
C MET A 15 28.36 -4.14 -47.88
N TYR A 16 29.29 -4.01 -48.83
CA TYR A 16 29.46 -2.71 -49.51
C TYR A 16 29.85 -2.78 -50.99
N ASP A 17 29.87 -3.96 -51.63
CA ASP A 17 30.52 -4.11 -52.94
C ASP A 17 29.67 -4.71 -54.08
N ARG A 18 28.35 -4.57 -54.03
CA ARG A 18 27.51 -4.76 -55.22
C ARG A 18 26.38 -3.75 -55.22
N LEU A 19 26.51 -2.70 -56.05
CA LEU A 19 25.42 -2.05 -56.82
C LEU A 19 25.72 -0.60 -57.26
N PHE A 20 26.98 -0.20 -57.48
CA PHE A 20 27.26 1.06 -58.18
C PHE A 20 28.45 0.94 -59.11
N ARG A 21 28.18 0.68 -60.39
CA ARG A 21 29.06 1.13 -61.48
C ARG A 21 28.25 1.32 -62.77
N SER A 22 28.00 2.58 -63.10
CA SER A 22 27.55 3.03 -64.42
C SER A 22 28.51 4.10 -64.92
N SER A 23 28.76 4.06 -66.23
CA SER A 23 29.25 5.12 -67.14
C SER A 23 30.77 5.29 -67.27
N ALA A 24 31.36 4.87 -68.40
CA ALA A 24 31.46 5.64 -69.66
C ALA A 24 32.60 5.18 -70.61
N MET A 25 32.25 5.09 -71.91
CA MET A 25 33.05 5.33 -73.15
C MET A 25 34.25 4.43 -73.55
N SER A 26 34.17 3.78 -74.73
CA SER A 26 34.83 4.24 -75.98
C SER A 26 34.67 3.27 -77.18
N ALA A 27 34.25 3.86 -78.32
CA ALA A 27 34.54 3.62 -79.75
C ALA A 27 34.64 2.21 -80.41
N GLY A 28 34.00 2.09 -81.59
CA GLY A 28 34.39 1.13 -82.65
C GLY A 28 33.33 0.84 -83.72
N ASN A 29 33.49 1.43 -84.91
CA ASN A 29 32.69 1.35 -86.15
C ASN A 29 32.26 -0.06 -86.64
N LEU A 30 31.11 -0.17 -87.34
CA LEU A 30 31.00 -0.41 -88.80
C LEU A 30 29.52 -0.37 -89.29
N TYR A 31 29.30 0.33 -90.40
CA TYR A 31 28.07 0.57 -91.21
C TYR A 31 27.70 -0.62 -92.15
N PRO A 32 26.78 -0.52 -93.16
CA PRO A 32 25.47 0.19 -93.34
C PRO A 32 24.36 -0.67 -94.03
N THR A 33 23.09 -0.22 -94.04
CA THR A 33 22.17 -0.23 -95.24
C THR A 33 20.87 0.54 -94.94
N TYR A 34 20.65 1.74 -95.53
CA TYR A 34 19.67 2.12 -96.60
C TYR A 34 18.19 1.70 -96.33
N LEU A 35 17.10 2.51 -96.41
CA LEU A 35 16.63 3.57 -97.34
C LEU A 35 15.25 4.13 -96.81
N PRO A 36 14.52 5.10 -97.43
CA PRO A 36 14.49 6.54 -97.11
C PRO A 36 13.18 7.15 -96.54
N ILE A 37 13.36 8.31 -95.91
CA ILE A 37 12.62 9.60 -95.91
C ILE A 37 11.20 9.63 -96.50
N GLY A 38 10.22 9.88 -95.63
CA GLY A 38 8.90 10.43 -95.95
C GLY A 38 8.63 11.69 -95.11
N HIS A 39 8.46 12.83 -95.78
CA HIS A 39 8.25 14.15 -95.20
C HIS A 39 6.78 14.30 -94.80
N GLU A 40 6.43 14.25 -93.51
CA GLU A 40 5.08 14.60 -93.05
C GLU A 40 5.11 15.43 -91.77
N LYS A 41 4.70 16.70 -91.90
CA LYS A 41 4.49 17.65 -90.80
C LYS A 41 3.38 17.13 -89.87
N ARG A 42 3.74 16.38 -88.82
CA ARG A 42 2.81 16.02 -87.74
C ARG A 42 3.09 16.86 -86.49
N ARG A 43 2.29 17.92 -86.39
CA ARG A 43 1.62 18.45 -85.19
C ARG A 43 2.33 18.11 -83.86
N LEU A 44 2.98 19.11 -83.26
CA LEU A 44 3.52 19.08 -81.89
C LEU A 44 2.45 18.60 -80.90
N LEU A 45 2.41 17.30 -80.65
CA LEU A 45 1.78 16.74 -79.46
C LEU A 45 2.70 17.11 -78.30
N ARG A 46 2.30 18.15 -77.54
CA ARG A 46 2.80 18.36 -76.18
C ARG A 46 2.79 16.99 -75.48
N PRO A 47 3.91 16.50 -74.93
CA PRO A 47 3.84 15.35 -74.06
C PRO A 47 2.90 15.73 -72.92
N ARG A 48 1.75 15.05 -72.87
CA ARG A 48 0.85 15.05 -71.71
C ARG A 48 1.76 14.71 -70.55
N ALA A 49 1.96 15.68 -69.65
CA ALA A 49 2.75 15.49 -68.45
C ALA A 49 2.31 14.15 -67.86
N ALA A 50 3.22 13.17 -67.85
CA ALA A 50 3.00 11.93 -67.14
C ALA A 50 2.66 12.37 -65.72
N SER A 51 1.39 12.23 -65.35
CA SER A 51 0.99 12.32 -63.96
C SER A 51 1.96 11.42 -63.22
N ARG A 52 2.79 11.99 -62.34
CA ARG A 52 3.49 11.22 -61.34
C ARG A 52 2.39 10.43 -60.62
N GLU A 53 2.18 9.18 -61.04
CA GLU A 53 1.58 8.20 -60.17
C GLU A 53 2.53 8.14 -58.99
N THR A 54 2.15 8.84 -57.92
CA THR A 54 2.73 8.63 -56.61
C THR A 54 2.35 7.19 -56.27
N VAL A 55 3.24 6.27 -56.60
CA VAL A 55 3.18 4.89 -56.12
C VAL A 55 3.21 5.02 -54.60
N ASN A 56 2.02 4.97 -53.99
CA ASN A 56 1.88 4.92 -52.55
C ASN A 56 2.55 3.62 -52.12
N HIS A 57 3.76 3.70 -51.56
CA HIS A 57 4.39 2.54 -50.98
C HIS A 57 3.42 1.95 -49.94
N PRO A 58 3.06 0.67 -50.04
CA PRO A 58 2.17 0.05 -49.07
C PRO A 58 2.80 0.22 -47.68
N PHE A 59 2.02 0.72 -46.74
CA PHE A 59 2.42 0.92 -45.34
C PHE A 59 3.01 -0.37 -44.77
N ARG A 60 4.34 -0.47 -44.71
CA ARG A 60 5.05 -1.64 -44.21
C ARG A 60 5.96 -1.21 -43.07
N ILE A 61 5.76 -1.87 -41.93
CA ILE A 61 6.70 -1.83 -40.83
C ILE A 61 7.88 -2.68 -41.25
N ASP A 62 9.09 -2.15 -41.14
CA ASP A 62 10.27 -2.94 -41.45
C ASP A 62 10.37 -4.14 -40.49
N ALA A 63 11.05 -5.22 -40.91
CA ALA A 63 11.08 -6.45 -40.14
C ALA A 63 11.73 -6.27 -38.75
N ARG A 64 12.69 -5.35 -38.61
CA ARG A 64 13.39 -5.09 -37.34
C ARG A 64 12.46 -4.37 -36.38
N ALA A 65 11.81 -3.31 -36.84
CA ALA A 65 10.80 -2.55 -36.10
C ALA A 65 9.66 -3.48 -35.66
N TRP A 66 9.18 -4.37 -36.53
CA TRP A 66 8.15 -5.35 -36.17
C TRP A 66 8.59 -6.26 -35.02
N TRP A 67 9.80 -6.84 -35.10
CA TRP A 67 10.33 -7.70 -34.02
C TRP A 67 10.53 -6.94 -32.71
N VAL A 68 11.05 -5.70 -32.77
CA VAL A 68 11.19 -4.85 -31.58
C VAL A 68 9.82 -4.61 -30.95
N MET A 69 8.84 -4.16 -31.73
CA MET A 69 7.47 -3.89 -31.25
C MET A 69 6.83 -5.16 -30.66
N LEU A 70 7.04 -6.33 -31.26
CA LEU A 70 6.54 -7.60 -30.76
C LEU A 70 7.15 -7.94 -29.40
N ILE A 71 8.49 -7.96 -29.29
CA ILE A 71 9.20 -8.37 -28.08
C ILE A 71 8.82 -7.46 -26.91
N VAL A 72 8.88 -6.14 -27.09
CA VAL A 72 8.56 -5.21 -26.00
C VAL A 72 7.09 -5.32 -25.58
N SER A 73 6.17 -5.61 -26.50
CA SER A 73 4.76 -5.80 -26.17
C SER A 73 4.52 -7.10 -25.41
N VAL A 74 5.25 -8.19 -25.71
CA VAL A 74 5.18 -9.44 -24.93
C VAL A 74 5.70 -9.23 -23.51
N VAL A 75 6.86 -8.56 -23.35
CA VAL A 75 7.43 -8.25 -22.04
C VAL A 75 6.48 -7.35 -21.23
N ALA A 76 5.94 -6.31 -21.85
CA ALA A 76 4.99 -5.41 -21.21
C ALA A 76 3.69 -6.12 -20.81
N LEU A 77 3.17 -7.02 -21.65
CA LEU A 77 1.99 -7.82 -21.33
C LEU A 77 2.26 -8.76 -20.14
N GLY A 78 3.39 -9.46 -20.14
CA GLY A 78 3.77 -10.38 -19.07
C GLY A 78 3.95 -9.67 -17.72
N THR A 79 4.67 -8.54 -17.72
CA THR A 79 4.84 -7.70 -16.53
C THR A 79 3.53 -7.08 -16.05
N SER A 80 2.69 -6.56 -16.96
CA SER A 80 1.36 -6.03 -16.59
C SER A 80 0.46 -7.13 -16.03
N GLY A 81 0.51 -8.34 -16.59
CA GLY A 81 -0.26 -9.49 -16.09
C GLY A 81 0.16 -9.94 -14.71
N TYR A 82 1.48 -9.98 -14.47
CA TYR A 82 2.02 -10.24 -13.14
C TYR A 82 1.58 -9.20 -12.11
N LEU A 83 1.67 -7.92 -12.45
CA LEU A 83 1.24 -6.82 -11.57
C LEU A 83 -0.27 -6.83 -11.33
N ALA A 84 -1.09 -7.12 -12.35
CA ALA A 84 -2.53 -7.28 -12.19
C ALA A 84 -2.86 -8.42 -11.21
N TRP A 85 -2.21 -9.57 -11.35
CA TRP A 85 -2.37 -10.69 -10.43
C TRP A 85 -1.97 -10.33 -9.00
N SER A 86 -0.82 -9.69 -8.80
CA SER A 86 -0.36 -9.21 -7.48
C SER A 86 -1.36 -8.23 -6.86
N SER A 87 -1.86 -7.25 -7.63
CA SER A 87 -2.86 -6.30 -7.16
C SER A 87 -4.20 -6.96 -6.78
N PHE A 88 -4.67 -7.95 -7.53
CA PHE A 88 -5.93 -8.64 -7.21
C PHE A 88 -5.83 -9.62 -6.05
N THR A 89 -4.65 -10.17 -5.81
CA THR A 89 -4.42 -11.15 -4.74
C THR A 89 -3.80 -10.54 -3.48
N ALA A 90 -3.51 -9.23 -3.49
CA ALA A 90 -2.72 -8.56 -2.46
C ALA A 90 -1.40 -9.31 -2.13
N SER A 91 -0.79 -9.90 -3.15
CA SER A 91 0.44 -10.68 -2.99
C SER A 91 1.67 -9.78 -3.09
N PRO A 92 2.71 -9.99 -2.26
CA PRO A 92 3.94 -9.22 -2.35
C PRO A 92 4.63 -9.42 -3.71
N VAL A 93 5.27 -8.36 -4.19
CA VAL A 93 5.99 -8.36 -5.47
C VAL A 93 7.36 -9.03 -5.29
N ALA A 94 7.64 -10.04 -6.12
CA ALA A 94 8.85 -10.84 -6.06
C ALA A 94 10.10 -9.97 -6.24
N GLY A 95 11.08 -10.13 -5.35
CA GLY A 95 12.34 -9.39 -5.42
C GLY A 95 12.20 -7.87 -5.25
N CYS A 96 11.08 -7.38 -4.71
CA CYS A 96 10.83 -5.96 -4.49
C CYS A 96 10.16 -5.72 -3.13
N ASP A 97 10.92 -5.98 -2.06
CA ASP A 97 10.48 -5.94 -0.66
C ASP A 97 10.91 -4.63 0.03
N GLY A 98 10.15 -3.56 -0.20
CA GLY A 98 10.09 -2.45 0.76
C GLY A 98 11.36 -1.61 1.00
N GLY A 99 12.27 -1.52 0.03
CA GLY A 99 13.45 -0.65 0.12
C GLY A 99 13.11 0.85 0.20
N SER A 100 14.08 1.69 0.56
CA SER A 100 13.88 3.15 0.69
C SER A 100 13.68 3.88 -0.64
N VAL A 101 14.20 3.32 -1.74
CA VAL A 101 14.04 3.86 -3.10
C VAL A 101 13.22 2.92 -3.97
N PHE A 102 13.49 1.61 -3.92
CA PHE A 102 12.76 0.59 -4.68
C PHE A 102 11.71 -0.08 -3.78
N ASN A 103 10.44 0.30 -3.99
CA ASN A 103 9.32 -0.16 -3.18
C ASN A 103 8.07 -0.31 -4.04
N CYS A 104 7.83 -1.53 -4.51
CA CYS A 104 6.69 -1.83 -5.37
C CYS A 104 5.36 -1.70 -4.63
N GLU A 105 5.33 -2.06 -3.36
CA GLU A 105 4.14 -1.99 -2.51
C GLU A 105 3.59 -0.57 -2.41
N HIS A 106 4.48 0.40 -2.14
CA HIS A 106 4.10 1.81 -2.03
C HIS A 106 3.51 2.35 -3.34
N VAL A 107 4.06 1.93 -4.48
CA VAL A 107 3.56 2.36 -5.80
C VAL A 107 2.22 1.69 -6.12
N LEU A 108 2.08 0.38 -5.89
CA LEU A 108 0.89 -0.39 -6.22
C LEU A 108 -0.31 -0.11 -5.31
N HIS A 109 -0.10 0.38 -4.09
CA HIS A 109 -1.17 0.77 -3.17
C HIS A 109 -1.46 2.28 -3.18
N SER A 110 -0.76 3.06 -4.00
CA SER A 110 -1.06 4.48 -4.14
C SER A 110 -2.38 4.72 -4.88
N ARG A 111 -3.03 5.87 -4.64
CA ARG A 111 -4.22 6.29 -5.41
C ARG A 111 -4.01 6.27 -6.93
N TRP A 112 -2.75 6.43 -7.37
CA TRP A 112 -2.38 6.48 -8.78
C TRP A 112 -2.30 5.11 -9.45
N SER A 113 -2.30 4.01 -8.68
CA SER A 113 -2.26 2.66 -9.23
C SER A 113 -3.63 2.16 -9.71
N THR A 114 -4.69 2.94 -9.49
CA THR A 114 -6.07 2.57 -9.85
C THR A 114 -6.71 3.56 -10.82
N VAL A 115 -7.68 3.09 -11.58
CA VAL A 115 -8.56 3.87 -12.45
C VAL A 115 -9.93 3.20 -12.47
N LEU A 116 -11.00 3.93 -12.15
CA LEU A 116 -12.36 3.36 -12.00
C LEU A 116 -12.39 2.11 -11.09
N SER A 117 -11.65 2.16 -9.97
CA SER A 117 -11.48 1.05 -9.02
C SER A 117 -10.80 -0.22 -9.55
N LEU A 118 -10.26 -0.18 -10.77
CA LEU A 118 -9.46 -1.27 -11.34
C LEU A 118 -7.97 -0.92 -11.29
N PRO A 119 -7.07 -1.89 -11.05
CA PRO A 119 -5.64 -1.67 -11.19
C PRO A 119 -5.30 -1.18 -12.60
N VAL A 120 -4.43 -0.19 -12.73
CA VAL A 120 -3.96 0.38 -14.02
C VAL A 120 -3.31 -0.69 -14.92
N SER A 121 -2.81 -1.77 -14.34
CA SER A 121 -2.31 -2.95 -15.05
C SER A 121 -3.39 -3.63 -15.92
N VAL A 122 -4.68 -3.50 -15.59
CA VAL A 122 -5.79 -4.06 -16.40
C VAL A 122 -5.97 -3.31 -17.73
N PRO A 123 -6.12 -1.96 -17.76
CA PRO A 123 -6.05 -1.22 -19.02
C PRO A 123 -4.77 -1.47 -19.81
N ALA A 124 -3.63 -1.63 -19.15
CA ALA A 124 -2.36 -1.96 -19.81
C ALA A 124 -2.41 -3.33 -20.50
N LEU A 125 -3.00 -4.35 -19.86
CA LEU A 125 -3.21 -5.67 -20.46
C LEU A 125 -4.04 -5.57 -21.75
N VAL A 126 -5.12 -4.79 -21.73
CA VAL A 126 -5.97 -4.57 -22.92
C VAL A 126 -5.17 -3.89 -24.04
N LEU A 127 -4.40 -2.85 -23.69
CA LEU A 127 -3.57 -2.12 -24.66
C LEU A 127 -2.54 -3.04 -25.32
N TYR A 128 -1.72 -3.74 -24.54
CA TYR A 128 -0.66 -4.58 -25.09
C TYR A 128 -1.19 -5.82 -25.82
N SER A 129 -2.33 -6.39 -25.37
CA SER A 129 -3.03 -7.46 -26.11
C SER A 129 -3.53 -6.96 -27.47
N THR A 130 -4.03 -5.73 -27.54
CA THR A 130 -4.47 -5.10 -28.79
C THR A 130 -3.28 -4.91 -29.74
N VAL A 131 -2.16 -4.41 -29.24
CA VAL A 131 -0.93 -4.24 -30.03
C VAL A 131 -0.46 -5.57 -30.60
N LEU A 132 -0.35 -6.62 -29.78
CA LEU A 132 0.07 -7.95 -30.22
C LEU A 132 -0.89 -8.52 -31.28
N SER A 133 -2.20 -8.40 -31.05
CA SER A 133 -3.21 -8.85 -32.01
C SER A 133 -3.06 -8.14 -33.36
N LEU A 134 -2.82 -6.83 -33.37
CA LEU A 134 -2.61 -6.05 -34.59
C LEU A 134 -1.29 -6.37 -35.29
N LEU A 135 -0.22 -6.68 -34.56
CA LEU A 135 1.07 -7.07 -35.13
C LEU A 135 1.01 -8.44 -35.81
N LEU A 136 0.22 -9.37 -35.26
CA LEU A 136 0.04 -10.72 -35.79
C LEU A 136 -1.04 -10.78 -36.88
N TRP A 137 -1.93 -9.79 -36.95
CA TRP A 137 -3.00 -9.77 -37.95
C TRP A 137 -2.49 -9.35 -39.34
N ASN A 138 -2.76 -10.19 -40.34
CA ASN A 138 -2.49 -9.92 -41.75
C ASN A 138 -3.73 -9.34 -42.46
N PRO A 139 -3.76 -8.03 -42.81
CA PRO A 139 -4.92 -7.40 -43.43
C PRO A 139 -5.08 -7.83 -44.90
N GLY A 140 -6.29 -8.23 -45.29
CA GLY A 140 -6.61 -8.61 -46.67
C GLY A 140 -6.94 -7.45 -47.61
N SER A 141 -7.03 -6.21 -47.10
CA SER A 141 -7.38 -5.02 -47.90
C SER A 141 -6.54 -3.79 -47.55
N GLU A 142 -6.44 -2.84 -48.48
CA GLU A 142 -5.73 -1.57 -48.25
C GLU A 142 -6.37 -0.74 -47.14
N SER A 143 -7.71 -0.74 -47.07
CA SER A 143 -8.45 -0.08 -46.00
C SER A 143 -8.11 -0.69 -44.63
N ALA A 144 -8.11 -2.02 -44.53
CA ALA A 144 -7.73 -2.72 -43.31
C ALA A 144 -6.26 -2.44 -42.92
N THR A 145 -5.35 -2.33 -43.89
CA THR A 145 -3.94 -1.99 -43.66
C THR A 145 -3.79 -0.59 -43.04
N ARG A 146 -4.52 0.40 -43.59
CA ARG A 146 -4.52 1.77 -43.05
C ARG A 146 -5.15 1.84 -41.66
N THR A 147 -6.26 1.15 -41.43
CA THR A 147 -6.90 1.08 -40.10
C THR A 147 -5.97 0.43 -39.09
N ARG A 148 -5.34 -0.70 -39.44
CA ARG A 148 -4.34 -1.38 -38.60
C ARG A 148 -3.21 -0.43 -38.19
N ALA A 149 -2.65 0.31 -39.14
CA ALA A 149 -1.57 1.25 -38.87
C ALA A 149 -2.02 2.42 -37.96
N SER A 150 -3.23 2.96 -38.17
CA SER A 150 -3.78 4.00 -37.32
C SER A 150 -4.05 3.52 -35.89
N VAL A 151 -4.67 2.35 -35.71
CA VAL A 151 -4.97 1.82 -34.37
C VAL A 151 -3.68 1.43 -33.64
N LEU A 152 -2.72 0.81 -34.34
CA LEU A 152 -1.41 0.50 -33.79
C LEU A 152 -0.67 1.77 -33.37
N GLY A 153 -0.76 2.85 -34.17
CA GLY A 153 -0.21 4.15 -33.82
C GLY A 153 -0.85 4.79 -32.61
N ALA A 154 -2.18 4.80 -32.55
CA ALA A 154 -2.91 5.28 -31.38
C ALA A 154 -2.51 4.51 -30.11
N ALA A 155 -2.50 3.18 -30.15
CA ALA A 155 -2.10 2.35 -29.01
C ALA A 155 -0.63 2.57 -28.59
N SER A 156 0.28 2.66 -29.57
CA SER A 156 1.71 2.88 -29.29
C SER A 156 1.97 4.24 -28.65
N LEU A 157 1.34 5.30 -29.18
CA LEU A 157 1.47 6.66 -28.63
C LEU A 157 0.82 6.78 -27.25
N THR A 158 -0.34 6.17 -27.03
CA THR A 158 -0.97 6.10 -25.70
C THR A 158 -0.05 5.39 -24.70
N ALA A 159 0.56 4.26 -25.07
CA ALA A 159 1.51 3.55 -24.19
C ALA A 159 2.71 4.43 -23.80
N GLY A 160 3.30 5.14 -24.77
CA GLY A 160 4.43 6.04 -24.53
C GLY A 160 4.06 7.24 -23.65
N MET A 161 2.92 7.87 -23.89
CA MET A 161 2.46 9.01 -23.08
C MET A 161 2.05 8.57 -21.66
N ALA A 162 1.40 7.41 -21.52
CA ALA A 162 1.13 6.81 -20.21
C ALA A 162 2.42 6.52 -19.45
N ALA A 163 3.44 5.98 -20.12
CA ALA A 163 4.74 5.72 -19.52
C ALA A 163 5.38 6.99 -18.95
N ILE A 164 5.35 8.10 -19.68
CA ILE A 164 5.86 9.38 -19.19
C ILE A 164 5.10 9.82 -17.93
N TRP A 165 3.77 9.72 -17.93
CA TRP A 165 2.94 10.07 -16.77
C TRP A 165 3.27 9.22 -15.54
N PHE A 166 3.23 7.89 -15.65
CA PHE A 166 3.45 6.99 -14.52
C PHE A 166 4.89 6.96 -14.00
N VAL A 167 5.88 7.16 -14.87
CA VAL A 167 7.27 7.36 -14.43
C VAL A 167 7.40 8.70 -13.70
N GLY A 168 6.76 9.77 -14.21
CA GLY A 168 6.71 11.06 -13.54
C GLY A 168 6.07 10.98 -12.15
N LEU A 169 4.95 10.28 -12.00
CA LEU A 169 4.31 10.08 -10.70
C LEU A 169 5.21 9.37 -9.70
N GLN A 170 5.94 8.33 -10.12
CA GLN A 170 6.88 7.61 -9.26
C GLN A 170 8.01 8.50 -8.76
N ILE A 171 8.55 9.38 -9.64
CA ILE A 171 9.67 10.27 -9.29
C ILE A 171 9.20 11.47 -8.46
N PHE A 172 8.13 12.15 -8.87
CA PHE A 172 7.76 13.45 -8.31
C PHE A 172 6.66 13.41 -7.25
N SER A 173 5.76 12.43 -7.32
CA SER A 173 4.64 12.32 -6.36
C SER A 173 4.89 11.26 -5.29
N LEU A 174 5.44 10.10 -5.67
CA LEU A 174 5.58 8.95 -4.77
C LEU A 174 6.96 8.88 -4.13
N ASN A 175 8.00 9.42 -4.76
CA ASN A 175 9.40 9.29 -4.35
C ASN A 175 9.87 7.83 -4.15
N HIS A 176 9.19 6.88 -4.79
CA HIS A 176 9.51 5.46 -4.77
C HIS A 176 9.36 4.88 -6.18
N LEU A 177 10.24 3.93 -6.51
CA LEU A 177 10.31 3.31 -7.82
C LEU A 177 9.90 1.84 -7.75
N CYS A 178 9.04 1.41 -8.66
CA CYS A 178 8.70 0.02 -8.87
C CYS A 178 9.43 -0.51 -10.13
N PRO A 179 10.44 -1.39 -10.00
CA PRO A 179 11.18 -1.93 -11.14
C PRO A 179 10.28 -2.58 -12.20
N TYR A 180 9.21 -3.27 -11.78
CA TYR A 180 8.25 -3.89 -12.70
C TYR A 180 7.46 -2.85 -13.51
N CYS A 181 6.99 -1.78 -12.87
CA CYS A 181 6.35 -0.66 -13.56
C CYS A 181 7.34 0.01 -14.52
N LEU A 182 8.59 0.22 -14.11
CA LEU A 182 9.63 0.79 -14.96
C LEU A 182 9.90 -0.06 -16.20
N VAL A 183 9.90 -1.40 -16.09
CA VAL A 183 10.00 -2.30 -17.25
C VAL A 183 8.81 -2.12 -18.19
N ALA A 184 7.58 -2.14 -17.67
CA ALA A 184 6.38 -1.99 -18.49
C ALA A 184 6.30 -0.61 -19.19
N HIS A 185 6.66 0.46 -18.49
CA HIS A 185 6.69 1.81 -19.04
C HIS A 185 7.86 2.02 -20.01
N GLY A 186 9.04 1.45 -19.72
CA GLY A 186 10.17 1.42 -20.64
C GLY A 186 9.79 0.76 -21.96
N CYS A 187 9.09 -0.37 -21.91
CA CYS A 187 8.56 -1.04 -23.11
C CYS A 187 7.58 -0.13 -23.89
N GLY A 188 6.71 0.60 -23.19
CA GLY A 188 5.80 1.57 -23.82
C GLY A 188 6.52 2.70 -24.55
N ILE A 189 7.61 3.23 -23.98
CA ILE A 189 8.45 4.25 -24.62
C ILE A 189 9.14 3.69 -25.87
N VAL A 190 9.72 2.48 -25.77
CA VAL A 190 10.36 1.82 -26.92
C VAL A 190 9.34 1.54 -28.03
N LEU A 191 8.13 1.11 -27.68
CA LEU A 191 7.04 0.89 -28.63
C LEU A 191 6.66 2.18 -29.38
N ALA A 192 6.43 3.28 -28.64
CA ALA A 192 6.07 4.57 -29.21
C ALA A 192 7.17 5.14 -30.12
N THR A 193 8.43 5.08 -29.67
CA THR A 193 9.58 5.57 -30.43
C THR A 193 9.82 4.77 -31.71
N THR A 194 9.73 3.44 -31.64
CA THR A 194 9.85 2.56 -32.82
C THR A 194 8.76 2.87 -33.85
N PHE A 195 7.52 3.06 -33.40
CA PHE A 195 6.41 3.44 -34.28
C PHE A 195 6.65 4.79 -34.98
N LEU A 196 7.07 5.81 -34.23
CA LEU A 196 7.35 7.14 -34.75
C LEU A 196 8.55 7.15 -35.72
N TRP A 197 9.56 6.33 -35.45
CA TRP A 197 10.75 6.22 -36.29
C TRP A 197 10.42 5.59 -37.66
N ASN A 198 9.60 4.54 -37.67
CA ASN A 198 9.22 3.84 -38.90
C ASN A 198 8.17 4.61 -39.73
N ARG A 199 7.52 5.65 -39.16
CA ARG A 199 6.49 6.48 -39.81
C ARG A 199 5.49 5.70 -40.70
N PRO A 200 4.81 4.67 -40.16
CA PRO A 200 3.95 3.79 -40.96
C PRO A 200 2.59 4.39 -41.31
N ILE A 201 2.38 5.70 -41.13
CA ILE A 201 1.13 6.42 -41.42
C ILE A 201 1.42 7.79 -42.05
N THR A 202 0.45 8.32 -42.81
CA THR A 202 0.55 9.66 -43.40
C THR A 202 0.45 10.77 -42.34
N SER A 203 0.90 11.98 -42.66
CA SER A 203 0.86 13.13 -41.73
C SER A 203 -0.55 13.44 -41.19
N PRO A 204 -1.64 13.39 -41.98
CA PRO A 204 -3.00 13.54 -41.44
C PRO A 204 -3.37 12.40 -40.47
N GLY A 205 -2.98 11.16 -40.78
CA GLY A 205 -3.18 10.01 -39.90
C GLY A 205 -2.45 10.19 -38.57
N LEU A 206 -1.20 10.67 -38.60
CA LEU A 206 -0.39 10.90 -37.41
C LEU A 206 -1.01 11.96 -36.48
N LYS A 207 -1.58 13.04 -37.04
CA LYS A 207 -2.29 14.05 -36.25
C LYS A 207 -3.50 13.44 -35.53
N TRP A 208 -4.26 12.58 -36.21
CA TRP A 208 -5.42 11.93 -35.61
C TRP A 208 -5.03 10.95 -34.51
N THR A 209 -4.02 10.11 -34.75
CA THR A 209 -3.53 9.17 -33.72
C THR A 209 -2.94 9.88 -32.51
N ALA A 210 -2.20 10.98 -32.73
CA ALA A 210 -1.65 11.80 -31.64
C ALA A 210 -2.76 12.51 -30.84
N GLY A 211 -3.79 13.04 -31.52
CA GLY A 211 -4.96 13.62 -30.88
C GLY A 211 -5.70 12.61 -29.99
N PHE A 212 -5.92 11.40 -30.50
CA PHE A 212 -6.54 10.32 -29.73
C PHE A 212 -5.72 9.94 -28.50
N ALA A 213 -4.41 9.76 -28.64
CA ALA A 213 -3.53 9.42 -27.53
C ALA A 213 -3.53 10.51 -26.45
N THR A 214 -3.46 11.78 -26.87
CA THR A 214 -3.53 12.93 -25.96
C THR A 214 -4.85 12.96 -25.18
N LEU A 215 -5.99 12.80 -25.85
CA LEU A 215 -7.30 12.76 -25.20
C LEU A 215 -7.43 11.57 -24.24
N SER A 216 -6.91 10.40 -24.63
CA SER A 216 -6.93 9.20 -23.79
C SER A 216 -6.15 9.41 -22.48
N ILE A 217 -4.95 9.98 -22.57
CA ILE A 217 -4.13 10.27 -21.39
C ILE A 217 -4.70 11.39 -20.55
N ALA A 218 -5.24 12.45 -21.17
CA ALA A 218 -5.93 13.50 -20.43
C ALA A 218 -7.13 12.95 -19.65
N GLY A 219 -7.91 12.05 -20.26
CA GLY A 219 -9.01 11.35 -19.59
C GLY A 219 -8.53 10.48 -18.42
N LEU A 220 -7.44 9.71 -18.61
CA LEU A 220 -6.84 8.91 -17.54
C LEU A 220 -6.38 9.80 -16.38
N ILE A 221 -5.66 10.89 -16.65
CA ILE A 221 -5.17 11.82 -15.62
C ILE A 221 -6.34 12.45 -14.86
N ALA A 222 -7.39 12.87 -15.57
CA ALA A 222 -8.58 13.44 -14.95
C ALA A 222 -9.25 12.43 -14.01
N LEU A 223 -9.47 11.19 -14.47
CA LEU A 223 -10.05 10.12 -13.65
C LEU A 223 -9.20 9.82 -12.42
N GLN A 224 -7.88 9.71 -12.56
CA GLN A 224 -6.97 9.46 -11.44
C GLN A 224 -6.91 10.62 -10.44
N SER A 225 -7.08 11.85 -10.92
CA SER A 225 -7.10 13.05 -10.06
C SER A 225 -8.41 13.18 -9.28
N MET A 226 -9.49 12.58 -9.78
CA MET A 226 -10.81 12.58 -9.16
C MET A 226 -11.06 11.38 -8.23
N ASN A 227 -10.25 10.32 -8.32
CA ASN A 227 -10.38 9.16 -7.44
C ASN A 227 -10.07 9.55 -5.99
N ALA A 228 -11.03 9.28 -5.10
CA ALA A 228 -10.77 9.28 -3.67
C ALA A 228 -9.72 8.21 -3.33
N GLU A 229 -8.90 8.47 -2.33
CA GLU A 229 -7.93 7.50 -1.83
C GLU A 229 -8.67 6.22 -1.40
N PRO A 230 -8.29 5.03 -1.91
CA PRO A 230 -9.00 3.80 -1.57
C PRO A 230 -8.90 3.55 -0.06
N GLU A 231 -10.02 3.29 0.60
CA GLU A 231 -10.01 2.92 2.02
C GLU A 231 -9.32 1.55 2.15
N THR A 232 -8.13 1.54 2.76
CA THR A 232 -7.30 0.33 2.96
C THR A 232 -7.70 -0.47 4.18
N PHE A 233 -8.92 -0.27 4.67
CA PHE A 233 -9.47 -0.94 5.84
C PHE A 233 -10.86 -1.47 5.55
N GLU A 234 -11.18 -2.63 6.13
CA GLU A 234 -12.52 -3.22 6.13
C GLU A 234 -13.21 -2.88 7.45
N VAL A 235 -14.50 -2.56 7.41
CA VAL A 235 -15.34 -2.39 8.60
C VAL A 235 -16.16 -3.66 8.79
N ILE A 236 -15.88 -4.40 9.87
CA ILE A 236 -16.63 -5.59 10.28
C ILE A 236 -17.67 -5.16 11.30
N GLU A 237 -18.94 -5.10 10.89
CA GLU A 237 -20.05 -4.79 11.80
C GLU A 237 -20.51 -6.05 12.54
N TYR A 238 -20.75 -5.92 13.84
CA TYR A 238 -21.34 -6.98 14.66
C TYR A 238 -22.86 -6.82 14.65
N ALA A 239 -23.58 -7.88 14.28
CA ALA A 239 -25.02 -7.91 14.37
C ALA A 239 -25.45 -7.68 15.84
N ASP A 240 -26.48 -6.86 16.04
CA ASP A 240 -27.12 -6.71 17.35
C ASP A 240 -27.55 -8.10 17.85
N PRO A 241 -27.43 -8.40 19.15
CA PRO A 241 -28.00 -9.62 19.71
C PRO A 241 -29.48 -9.67 19.33
N VAL A 242 -29.91 -10.74 18.65
CA VAL A 242 -31.34 -11.00 18.43
C VAL A 242 -32.00 -10.96 19.82
N PRO A 243 -32.97 -10.09 20.09
CA PRO A 243 -33.63 -10.07 21.38
C PRO A 243 -34.22 -11.47 21.59
N ALA A 244 -33.75 -12.15 22.64
CA ALA A 244 -34.29 -13.42 23.04
C ALA A 244 -35.81 -13.27 23.11
N GLN A 245 -36.52 -13.98 22.24
CA GLN A 245 -37.97 -14.05 22.32
C GLN A 245 -38.32 -14.50 23.74
N LEU A 246 -39.22 -13.76 24.39
CA LEU A 246 -39.70 -13.99 25.75
C LEU A 246 -40.03 -15.49 25.96
N GLY A 247 -39.04 -16.23 26.44
CA GLY A 247 -39.21 -17.50 27.11
C GLY A 247 -39.55 -17.21 28.57
N THR A 248 -40.61 -17.84 29.03
CA THR A 248 -41.21 -17.73 30.37
C THR A 248 -40.21 -17.64 31.54
N PRO A 249 -40.55 -16.89 32.60
CA PRO A 249 -39.65 -16.65 33.73
C PRO A 249 -39.47 -17.93 34.54
N THR A 250 -38.28 -18.55 34.42
CA THR A 250 -37.82 -19.51 35.44
C THR A 250 -36.90 -18.75 36.37
N THR A 251 -37.38 -18.53 37.59
CA THR A 251 -36.62 -18.02 38.73
C THR A 251 -35.36 -18.84 38.95
N SER A 252 -34.20 -18.21 38.79
CA SER A 252 -32.91 -18.58 39.38
C SER A 252 -32.08 -17.31 39.55
N PRO A 253 -31.15 -17.26 40.52
CA PRO A 253 -30.71 -16.02 41.15
C PRO A 253 -29.84 -15.18 40.22
N VAL A 254 -29.88 -13.86 40.46
CA VAL A 254 -29.03 -12.82 39.88
C VAL A 254 -27.56 -13.28 39.83
N GLU A 255 -27.09 -13.64 38.63
CA GLU A 255 -25.66 -13.70 38.32
C GLU A 255 -25.17 -12.28 37.96
N THR A 256 -24.05 -11.95 38.58
CA THR A 256 -23.40 -10.66 38.73
C THR A 256 -22.98 -10.00 37.40
N GLN A 257 -23.04 -8.67 37.37
CA GLN A 257 -22.61 -7.79 36.27
C GLN A 257 -21.08 -7.83 35.96
N ASP A 258 -20.34 -8.78 36.55
CA ASP A 258 -18.88 -8.93 36.44
C ASP A 258 -18.43 -9.77 35.21
N GLU A 259 -19.32 -10.50 34.54
CA GLU A 259 -18.91 -11.39 33.43
C GLU A 259 -18.48 -10.66 32.13
N MET A 260 -18.61 -9.33 32.06
CA MET A 260 -18.30 -8.55 30.84
C MET A 260 -17.01 -7.71 30.93
N LEU A 261 -16.37 -7.59 32.09
CA LEU A 261 -15.11 -6.86 32.23
C LEU A 261 -13.94 -7.74 31.75
N PHE A 262 -13.22 -7.29 30.73
CA PHE A 262 -12.01 -7.95 30.27
C PHE A 262 -10.83 -7.45 31.11
N GLU A 263 -10.40 -8.31 32.04
CA GLU A 263 -9.40 -7.97 33.05
C GLU A 263 -7.98 -7.81 32.47
N SER A 264 -7.25 -6.81 32.97
CA SER A 264 -5.82 -6.68 32.71
C SER A 264 -5.01 -7.54 33.70
N PRO A 265 -3.77 -7.92 33.34
CA PRO A 265 -2.90 -8.65 34.27
C PRO A 265 -2.62 -7.92 35.60
N VAL A 266 -2.79 -6.60 35.67
CA VAL A 266 -2.57 -5.82 36.91
C VAL A 266 -3.74 -5.97 37.88
N ALA A 267 -4.96 -6.23 37.40
CA ALA A 267 -6.12 -6.47 38.27
C ALA A 267 -5.91 -7.70 39.17
N ASN A 268 -5.27 -8.75 38.65
CA ASN A 268 -4.95 -9.98 39.38
C ASN A 268 -3.92 -9.78 40.50
N LEU A 269 -3.02 -8.79 40.38
CA LEU A 269 -2.03 -8.48 41.43
C LEU A 269 -2.68 -7.85 42.67
N ASN A 270 -3.79 -7.12 42.48
CA ASN A 270 -4.52 -6.50 43.58
C ASN A 270 -5.47 -7.48 44.28
N ALA A 271 -5.98 -8.49 43.56
CA ALA A 271 -6.86 -9.52 44.13
C ALA A 271 -6.16 -10.45 45.13
N ASP A 272 -4.87 -10.77 44.93
CA ASP A 272 -4.09 -11.67 45.79
C ASP A 272 -3.70 -11.05 47.15
N SER A 273 -3.90 -9.74 47.33
CA SER A 273 -3.64 -9.04 48.60
C SER A 273 -4.74 -9.23 49.66
N SER A 274 -5.81 -9.98 49.34
CA SER A 274 -6.96 -10.25 50.21
C SER A 274 -6.83 -11.56 51.01
N GLN A 275 -5.64 -11.85 51.55
CA GLN A 275 -5.43 -12.98 52.47
C GLN A 275 -6.08 -12.70 53.85
N PRO A 276 -6.79 -13.68 54.47
CA PRO A 276 -7.60 -13.46 55.68
C PRO A 276 -6.84 -12.95 56.92
N ILE A 277 -5.51 -13.10 56.94
CA ILE A 277 -4.67 -12.87 58.12
C ILE A 277 -4.51 -11.36 58.43
N HIS A 278 -4.63 -10.48 57.44
CA HIS A 278 -4.50 -9.02 57.64
C HIS A 278 -5.79 -8.31 58.05
N GLN A 279 -6.94 -9.00 58.05
CA GLN A 279 -8.23 -8.44 58.47
C GLN A 279 -8.35 -8.45 60.00
N LEU A 280 -7.90 -9.53 60.65
CA LEU A 280 -7.89 -9.64 62.12
C LEU A 280 -6.89 -8.65 62.77
N GLY A 281 -5.76 -8.38 62.12
CA GLY A 281 -4.77 -7.41 62.59
C GLY A 281 -5.28 -5.96 62.59
N ARG A 282 -6.08 -5.58 61.58
CA ARG A 282 -6.68 -4.23 61.50
C ARG A 282 -7.83 -4.05 62.50
N GLU A 283 -8.62 -5.09 62.74
CA GLU A 283 -9.71 -5.09 63.74
C GLU A 283 -9.18 -4.97 65.18
N LEU A 284 -8.09 -5.67 65.53
CA LEU A 284 -7.50 -5.52 66.87
C LEU A 284 -6.83 -4.16 67.09
N GLN A 285 -6.24 -3.59 66.04
CA GLN A 285 -5.53 -2.31 66.12
C GLN A 285 -6.50 -1.11 66.20
N SER A 286 -7.69 -1.23 65.60
CA SER A 286 -8.75 -0.22 65.71
C SER A 286 -9.40 -0.22 67.10
N VAL A 287 -9.61 -1.40 67.70
CA VAL A 287 -10.19 -1.54 69.05
C VAL A 287 -9.22 -1.04 70.13
N LEU A 288 -7.92 -1.32 70.01
CA LEU A 288 -6.91 -0.80 70.95
C LEU A 288 -6.74 0.73 70.83
N GLY A 289 -6.83 1.28 69.61
CA GLY A 289 -6.77 2.72 69.36
C GLY A 289 -7.96 3.49 69.95
N MET A 290 -9.15 2.90 69.92
CA MET A 290 -10.38 3.50 70.47
C MET A 290 -10.35 3.70 72.00
N LEU A 291 -9.59 2.88 72.73
CA LEU A 291 -9.49 2.98 74.19
C LEU A 291 -8.44 3.99 74.67
N ALA A 292 -7.47 4.35 73.81
CA ALA A 292 -6.36 5.23 74.19
C ALA A 292 -6.63 6.71 73.88
N HIS A 293 -7.44 7.03 72.86
CA HIS A 293 -7.66 8.40 72.41
C HIS A 293 -9.11 8.64 71.96
N PRO A 294 -10.04 9.04 72.85
CA PRO A 294 -11.44 9.29 72.48
C PRO A 294 -11.62 10.43 71.47
N ALA A 295 -10.60 11.28 71.26
CA ALA A 295 -10.59 12.30 70.22
C ALA A 295 -10.32 11.77 68.80
N ALA A 296 -9.83 10.53 68.65
CA ALA A 296 -9.57 9.91 67.33
C ALA A 296 -10.85 9.53 66.57
N LEU A 297 -12.00 9.51 67.25
CA LEU A 297 -13.32 9.28 66.63
C LEU A 297 -13.76 10.42 65.69
N LEU A 298 -13.12 11.60 65.76
CA LEU A 298 -13.42 12.74 64.90
C LEU A 298 -12.56 12.80 63.62
N THR A 299 -11.61 11.89 63.45
CA THR A 299 -10.81 11.76 62.23
C THR A 299 -10.97 10.38 61.61
N LEU A 300 -12.21 9.94 61.43
CA LEU A 300 -12.52 9.05 60.31
C LEU A 300 -12.28 9.86 59.03
N GLN A 301 -11.01 9.94 58.62
CA GLN A 301 -10.68 10.29 57.25
C GLN A 301 -11.25 9.15 56.40
N VAL A 302 -12.43 9.41 55.85
CA VAL A 302 -12.92 8.72 54.67
C VAL A 302 -11.79 8.87 53.64
N THR A 303 -11.01 7.81 53.47
CA THR A 303 -10.20 7.68 52.27
C THR A 303 -11.21 7.68 51.14
N GLU A 304 -11.21 8.75 50.33
CA GLU A 304 -12.09 8.83 49.18
C GLU A 304 -11.91 7.55 48.36
N PRO A 305 -12.99 6.81 48.06
CA PRO A 305 -12.87 5.70 47.14
C PRO A 305 -12.35 6.29 45.83
N ALA A 306 -11.30 5.68 45.27
CA ALA A 306 -10.87 5.96 43.90
C ALA A 306 -12.14 6.03 43.02
N GLY A 307 -12.27 7.13 42.27
CA GLY A 307 -13.45 7.38 41.44
C GLY A 307 -13.82 6.15 40.61
N GLN A 308 -15.11 5.94 40.36
CA GLN A 308 -15.57 4.75 39.64
C GLN A 308 -14.77 4.56 38.34
N PRO A 309 -14.32 3.32 38.03
CA PRO A 309 -13.47 3.07 36.88
C PRO A 309 -14.16 3.50 35.59
N HIS A 310 -13.50 4.37 34.82
CA HIS A 310 -13.98 4.78 33.52
C HIS A 310 -13.81 3.59 32.56
N THR A 311 -14.93 3.01 32.11
CA THR A 311 -14.91 1.80 31.28
C THR A 311 -15.44 2.06 29.88
N VAL A 312 -14.86 1.38 28.90
CA VAL A 312 -15.20 1.51 27.48
C VAL A 312 -15.65 0.17 26.93
N SER A 313 -16.67 0.16 26.08
CA SER A 313 -17.24 -1.08 25.51
C SER A 313 -16.73 -1.33 24.10
N ILE A 314 -16.34 -2.57 23.81
CA ILE A 314 -15.85 -3.04 22.51
C ILE A 314 -16.44 -4.42 22.19
N LEU A 315 -16.35 -4.87 20.92
CA LEU A 315 -16.66 -6.25 20.51
C LEU A 315 -18.01 -6.76 21.04
N ASN A 316 -19.07 -5.95 20.90
CA ASN A 316 -20.43 -6.25 21.35
C ASN A 316 -20.55 -6.58 22.85
N GLY A 317 -19.99 -5.73 23.71
CA GLY A 317 -20.24 -5.75 25.17
C GLY A 317 -19.02 -6.08 26.04
N THR A 318 -17.85 -6.33 25.47
CA THR A 318 -16.60 -6.51 26.25
C THR A 318 -16.16 -5.15 26.79
N LYS A 319 -15.98 -5.02 28.11
CA LYS A 319 -15.58 -3.76 28.74
C LYS A 319 -14.09 -3.74 29.08
N LEU A 320 -13.44 -2.60 28.89
CA LEU A 320 -12.06 -2.32 29.31
C LEU A 320 -12.06 -1.13 30.26
N ASP A 321 -11.37 -1.24 31.39
CA ASP A 321 -11.09 -0.11 32.30
C ASP A 321 -9.91 0.71 31.77
N THR A 322 -10.10 2.00 31.52
CA THR A 322 -9.08 2.86 30.90
C THR A 322 -7.82 3.00 31.75
N ALA A 323 -7.93 2.86 33.09
CA ALA A 323 -6.80 2.93 34.00
C ALA A 323 -5.99 1.61 34.06
N SER A 324 -6.50 0.52 33.50
CA SER A 324 -5.90 -0.81 33.59
C SER A 324 -5.08 -1.23 32.37
N TRP A 325 -5.07 -0.42 31.30
CA TRP A 325 -4.40 -0.71 30.03
C TRP A 325 -3.47 0.44 29.59
N PRO A 326 -2.46 0.16 28.73
CA PRO A 326 -1.62 1.20 28.15
C PRO A 326 -2.44 2.24 27.38
N LEU A 327 -2.31 3.51 27.74
CA LEU A 327 -3.20 4.58 27.30
C LEU A 327 -2.40 5.79 26.81
N LEU A 328 -2.82 6.38 25.69
CA LEU A 328 -2.41 7.70 25.24
C LEU A 328 -3.51 8.71 25.57
N GLY A 329 -3.17 9.85 26.18
CA GLY A 329 -4.13 10.88 26.59
C GLY A 329 -4.73 10.64 27.98
N ASN A 330 -5.88 11.27 28.24
CA ASN A 330 -6.53 11.28 29.55
C ASN A 330 -7.39 10.01 29.78
N SER A 331 -7.28 9.36 30.94
CA SER A 331 -8.10 8.19 31.30
C SER A 331 -9.60 8.49 31.37
N ASP A 332 -9.98 9.75 31.58
CA ASP A 332 -11.36 10.22 31.67
C ASP A 332 -11.84 10.93 30.38
N ALA A 333 -11.15 10.71 29.25
CA ALA A 333 -11.49 11.33 27.98
C ALA A 333 -12.91 10.95 27.50
N GLN A 334 -13.61 11.92 26.88
CA GLN A 334 -14.96 11.73 26.36
C GLN A 334 -15.04 10.57 25.34
N PHE A 335 -14.05 10.48 24.46
CA PHE A 335 -13.93 9.43 23.46
C PHE A 335 -12.68 8.61 23.76
N VAL A 336 -12.84 7.29 23.83
CA VAL A 336 -11.73 6.37 24.02
C VAL A 336 -11.73 5.35 22.89
N LEU A 337 -10.69 5.43 22.07
CA LEU A 337 -10.45 4.50 20.98
C LEU A 337 -9.62 3.32 21.48
N VAL A 338 -9.85 2.11 20.96
CA VAL A 338 -9.03 0.94 21.28
C VAL A 338 -8.32 0.48 20.02
N GLU A 339 -6.99 0.56 19.99
CA GLU A 339 -6.15 0.20 18.85
C GLU A 339 -5.34 -1.08 19.14
N MET A 340 -5.33 -1.99 18.16
CA MET A 340 -4.39 -3.12 18.11
C MET A 340 -3.36 -2.93 17.00
N TYR A 341 -2.08 -3.10 17.31
CA TYR A 341 -0.99 -2.74 16.40
C TYR A 341 0.32 -3.49 16.67
N ASP A 342 1.29 -3.30 15.78
CA ASP A 342 2.68 -3.71 15.95
C ASP A 342 3.61 -2.54 15.55
N TYR A 343 4.60 -2.22 16.38
CA TYR A 343 5.58 -1.15 16.12
C TYR A 343 6.39 -1.33 14.81
N THR A 344 6.61 -2.57 14.40
CA THR A 344 7.33 -2.96 13.19
C THR A 344 6.42 -3.09 11.95
N CYS A 345 5.09 -2.96 12.12
CA CYS A 345 4.14 -3.03 11.01
C CYS A 345 4.05 -1.67 10.26
N PRO A 346 4.34 -1.61 8.95
CA PRO A 346 4.26 -0.37 8.18
C PRO A 346 2.86 0.27 8.14
N HIS A 347 1.78 -0.54 8.15
CA HIS A 347 0.41 -0.03 8.17
C HIS A 347 0.06 0.61 9.53
N CYS A 348 0.50 -0.02 10.62
CA CYS A 348 0.36 0.54 11.97
C CYS A 348 1.12 1.86 12.10
N GLN A 349 2.35 1.95 11.56
CA GLN A 349 3.13 3.20 11.57
C GLN A 349 2.42 4.35 10.85
N ARG A 350 1.78 4.08 9.70
CA ARG A 350 1.02 5.11 8.98
C ARG A 350 -0.27 5.49 9.70
N THR A 351 -0.94 4.52 10.29
CA THR A 351 -2.14 4.73 11.11
C THR A 351 -1.81 5.54 12.37
N HIS A 352 -0.67 5.30 13.03
CA HIS A 352 -0.20 6.11 14.16
C HIS A 352 -0.08 7.60 13.78
N ALA A 353 0.50 7.91 12.60
CA ALA A 353 0.56 9.30 12.12
C ALA A 353 -0.83 9.93 11.90
N THR A 354 -1.85 9.12 11.56
CA THR A 354 -3.25 9.56 11.48
C THR A 354 -3.84 9.81 12.85
N ILE A 355 -3.68 8.87 13.79
CA ILE A 355 -4.12 9.00 15.18
C ILE A 355 -3.59 10.30 15.77
N GLU A 356 -2.32 10.63 15.54
CA GLU A 356 -1.70 11.85 16.04
C GLU A 356 -2.32 13.14 15.50
N LYS A 357 -2.68 13.16 14.22
CA LYS A 357 -3.41 14.29 13.64
C LYS A 357 -4.78 14.45 14.28
N VAL A 358 -5.48 13.35 14.51
CA VAL A 358 -6.83 13.36 15.12
C VAL A 358 -6.77 13.72 16.61
N ARG A 359 -5.80 13.20 17.37
CA ARG A 359 -5.58 13.56 18.78
C ARG A 359 -5.30 15.06 18.92
N LYS A 360 -4.48 15.65 18.04
CA LYS A 360 -4.26 17.11 18.01
C LYS A 360 -5.53 17.91 17.77
N GLN A 361 -6.49 17.37 17.01
CA GLN A 361 -7.78 18.02 16.75
C GLN A 361 -8.79 17.85 17.88
N TYR A 362 -8.81 16.69 18.55
CA TYR A 362 -9.75 16.42 19.65
C TYR A 362 -9.27 16.96 21.00
N GLY A 363 -7.95 17.12 21.17
CA GLY A 363 -7.31 17.49 22.45
C GLY A 363 -7.54 16.42 23.50
N ASP A 364 -7.74 16.85 24.75
CA ASP A 364 -7.96 15.97 25.91
C ASP A 364 -9.26 15.16 25.86
N ARG A 365 -10.11 15.40 24.86
CA ARG A 365 -11.37 14.65 24.66
C ARG A 365 -11.17 13.28 24.02
N LEU A 366 -9.98 12.99 23.47
CA LEU A 366 -9.68 11.71 22.86
C LEU A 366 -8.51 11.03 23.57
N ALA A 367 -8.76 9.81 24.04
CA ALA A 367 -7.72 8.89 24.48
C ALA A 367 -7.70 7.63 23.61
N VAL A 368 -6.56 6.94 23.62
CA VAL A 368 -6.36 5.71 22.86
C VAL A 368 -5.79 4.64 23.77
N ILE A 369 -6.56 3.58 24.03
CA ILE A 369 -6.04 2.35 24.61
C ILE A 369 -5.24 1.65 23.53
N THR A 370 -3.97 1.36 23.83
CA THR A 370 -2.99 0.82 22.91
C THR A 370 -2.66 -0.62 23.27
N LEU A 371 -3.00 -1.56 22.39
CA LEU A 371 -2.86 -2.99 22.62
C LEU A 371 -1.87 -3.59 21.60
N PRO A 372 -0.56 -3.66 21.90
CA PRO A 372 0.40 -4.34 21.04
C PRO A 372 0.02 -5.81 20.77
N VAL A 373 -0.03 -6.18 19.49
CA VAL A 373 -0.23 -7.54 18.96
C VAL A 373 0.96 -7.87 18.04
N PRO A 374 2.08 -8.35 18.59
CA PRO A 374 3.31 -8.60 17.82
C PRO A 374 3.11 -9.55 16.63
N LEU A 375 3.65 -9.21 15.46
CA LEU A 375 3.76 -10.02 14.25
C LEU A 375 4.97 -10.99 14.33
N ASP A 376 5.20 -11.54 15.51
CA ASP A 376 6.27 -12.50 15.80
C ASP A 376 5.70 -13.75 16.49
N GLY A 377 5.91 -14.91 15.87
CA GLY A 377 5.50 -16.22 16.38
C GLY A 377 6.08 -16.59 17.75
N LYS A 378 7.12 -15.89 18.24
CA LYS A 378 7.67 -16.10 19.59
C LYS A 378 6.68 -15.78 20.71
N CYS A 379 5.81 -14.78 20.53
CA CYS A 379 4.79 -14.45 21.53
C CYS A 379 3.38 -14.38 20.97
N ASN A 380 3.21 -14.37 19.65
CA ASN A 380 1.90 -14.42 19.02
C ASN A 380 1.68 -15.74 18.27
N PRO A 381 0.96 -16.72 18.85
CA PRO A 381 0.74 -18.03 18.23
C PRO A 381 -0.12 -17.99 16.96
N THR A 382 -0.76 -16.85 16.65
CA THR A 382 -1.47 -16.67 15.38
C THR A 382 -0.51 -16.49 14.19
N ILE A 383 0.76 -16.17 14.45
CA ILE A 383 1.80 -15.98 13.44
C ILE A 383 2.54 -17.30 13.22
N ARG A 384 2.29 -17.94 12.07
CA ARG A 384 2.91 -19.23 11.71
C ARG A 384 4.40 -19.10 11.35
N SER A 385 4.80 -17.97 10.78
CA SER A 385 6.18 -17.70 10.35
C SER A 385 6.49 -16.22 10.51
N THR A 386 7.53 -15.90 11.28
CA THR A 386 7.97 -14.52 11.52
C THR A 386 8.81 -14.02 10.35
N HIS A 387 8.38 -12.94 9.70
CA HIS A 387 9.19 -12.26 8.68
C HIS A 387 10.38 -11.52 9.31
N ALA A 388 11.46 -11.32 8.54
CA ALA A 388 12.69 -10.69 9.06
C ALA A 388 12.48 -9.29 9.64
N SER A 389 11.57 -8.51 9.05
CA SER A 389 11.19 -7.17 9.52
C SER A 389 10.51 -7.14 10.89
N HIS A 390 10.01 -8.28 11.38
CA HIS A 390 9.22 -8.37 12.63
C HIS A 390 9.95 -9.13 13.75
N ARG A 391 11.23 -9.51 13.56
CA ARG A 391 11.99 -10.36 14.50
C ARG A 391 12.15 -9.77 15.91
N GLU A 392 12.06 -8.45 16.03
CA GLU A 392 12.17 -7.71 17.30
C GLU A 392 10.80 -7.22 17.81
N SER A 393 9.71 -7.48 17.08
CA SER A 393 8.37 -7.00 17.43
C SER A 393 7.96 -7.40 18.84
N CYS A 394 8.20 -8.65 19.21
CA CYS A 394 7.86 -9.17 20.52
C CYS A 394 8.57 -8.41 21.65
N GLU A 395 9.85 -8.11 21.47
CA GLU A 395 10.66 -7.45 22.49
C GLU A 395 10.36 -5.96 22.60
N LEU A 396 10.08 -5.29 21.47
CA LEU A 396 9.60 -3.91 21.44
C LEU A 396 8.25 -3.76 22.15
N ALA A 397 7.33 -4.68 21.92
CA ALA A 397 6.02 -4.67 22.56
C ALA A 397 6.14 -4.87 24.08
N LYS A 398 6.91 -5.87 24.54
CA LYS A 398 7.17 -6.08 25.97
C LYS A 398 7.83 -4.86 26.62
N LEU A 399 8.78 -4.23 25.92
CA LEU A 399 9.46 -3.03 26.42
C LEU A 399 8.49 -1.86 26.59
N ALA A 400 7.59 -1.64 25.63
CA ALA A 400 6.57 -0.60 25.73
C ALA A 400 5.65 -0.82 26.94
N ILE A 401 5.21 -2.06 27.18
CA ILE A 401 4.43 -2.42 28.37
C ILE A 401 5.25 -2.21 29.65
N ALA A 402 6.51 -2.61 29.68
CA ALA A 402 7.37 -2.41 30.84
C ALA A 402 7.58 -0.92 31.17
N VAL A 403 7.72 -0.05 30.16
CA VAL A 403 7.76 1.41 30.36
C VAL A 403 6.46 1.91 30.96
N TRP A 404 5.30 1.51 30.42
CA TRP A 404 4.00 1.88 30.97
C TRP A 404 3.79 1.42 32.42
N LEU A 405 4.22 0.20 32.75
CA LEU A 405 4.18 -0.35 34.11
C LEU A 405 5.08 0.42 35.07
N THR A 406 6.23 0.90 34.59
CA THR A 406 7.21 1.63 35.40
C THR A 406 6.75 3.06 35.70
N ASP A 407 6.31 3.79 34.67
CA ASP A 407 5.80 5.15 34.77
C ASP A 407 4.85 5.46 33.61
N ARG A 408 3.55 5.54 33.93
CA ARG A 408 2.48 5.78 32.94
C ARG A 408 2.63 7.12 32.24
N SER A 409 3.16 8.15 32.92
CA SER A 409 3.30 9.49 32.35
C SER A 409 4.31 9.56 31.21
N GLN A 410 5.29 8.65 31.21
CA GLN A 410 6.34 8.57 30.21
C GLN A 410 5.96 7.70 29.01
N PHE A 411 4.88 6.94 29.11
CA PHE A 411 4.46 6.01 28.08
C PHE A 411 4.08 6.71 26.77
N ASP A 412 3.31 7.81 26.83
CA ASP A 412 2.87 8.53 25.63
C ASP A 412 4.09 8.94 24.79
N GLY A 413 5.08 9.62 25.38
CA GLY A 413 6.30 10.02 24.68
C GLY A 413 7.14 8.84 24.16
N PHE A 414 7.19 7.73 24.90
CA PHE A 414 7.92 6.53 24.45
C PHE A 414 7.23 5.82 23.29
N HIS A 415 5.90 5.74 23.33
CA HIS A 415 5.09 5.13 22.28
C HIS A 415 5.28 5.84 20.93
N HIS A 416 5.27 7.17 20.92
CA HIS A 416 5.59 7.97 19.72
C HIS A 416 7.00 7.70 19.20
N TYR A 417 7.99 7.69 20.10
CA TYR A 417 9.38 7.43 19.71
C TYR A 417 9.54 6.08 19.00
N LEU A 418 8.85 5.03 19.46
CA LEU A 418 8.91 3.72 18.81
C LEU A 418 8.33 3.73 17.40
N PHE A 419 7.28 4.51 17.14
CA PHE A 419 6.68 4.63 15.81
C PHE A 419 7.43 5.57 14.87
N ASP A 420 7.92 6.70 15.39
CA ASP A 420 8.56 7.75 14.60
C ASP A 420 10.00 7.39 14.24
N ALA A 421 10.80 7.01 15.24
CA ALA A 421 12.22 6.69 15.06
C ALA A 421 12.43 5.26 14.54
N LYS A 422 11.43 4.38 14.70
CA LYS A 422 11.45 2.96 14.28
C LYS A 422 12.73 2.25 14.74
N PRO A 423 13.10 2.37 16.03
CA PRO A 423 14.35 1.84 16.53
C PRO A 423 14.32 0.31 16.56
N GLY A 424 15.49 -0.30 16.42
CA GLY A 424 15.69 -1.68 16.87
C GLY A 424 15.64 -1.78 18.40
N TYR A 425 15.49 -3.00 18.93
CA TYR A 425 15.29 -3.22 20.37
C TYR A 425 16.39 -2.59 21.25
N ALA A 426 17.66 -2.69 20.85
CA ALA A 426 18.76 -2.13 21.62
C ALA A 426 18.69 -0.60 21.76
N GLN A 427 18.29 0.11 20.69
CA GLN A 427 18.11 1.56 20.70
C GLN A 427 16.89 1.96 21.54
N ALA A 428 15.79 1.19 21.41
CA ALA A 428 14.60 1.38 22.22
C ALA A 428 14.87 1.20 23.72
N MET A 429 15.62 0.17 24.10
CA MET A 429 16.04 -0.09 25.47
C MET A 429 16.87 1.06 26.03
N ALA A 430 17.85 1.53 25.25
CA ALA A 430 18.68 2.67 25.67
C ALA A 430 17.82 3.91 25.91
N LYS A 431 16.86 4.21 25.03
CA LYS A 431 15.91 5.32 25.23
C LYS A 431 15.05 5.12 26.47
N ALA A 432 14.47 3.92 26.67
CA ALA A 432 13.63 3.62 27.82
C ALA A 432 14.35 3.90 29.16
N LYS A 433 15.62 3.47 29.29
CA LYS A 433 16.43 3.72 30.50
C LYS A 433 16.73 5.20 30.77
N THR A 434 16.53 6.10 29.80
CA THR A 434 16.67 7.56 30.02
C THR A 434 15.41 8.24 30.52
N ILE A 435 14.25 7.61 30.36
CA ILE A 435 12.94 8.22 30.66
C ILE A 435 12.25 7.60 31.88
N VAL A 436 12.59 6.36 32.25
CA VAL A 436 12.07 5.70 33.46
C VAL A 436 13.20 5.15 34.33
N ALA A 437 12.87 4.82 35.58
CA ALA A 437 13.80 4.20 36.53
C ALA A 437 14.31 2.84 35.99
N GLY A 438 15.59 2.77 35.64
CA GLY A 438 16.17 1.62 34.94
C GLY A 438 16.13 0.31 35.72
N ASP A 439 16.27 0.37 37.04
CA ASP A 439 16.18 -0.78 37.95
C ASP A 439 14.77 -1.40 37.97
N LYS A 440 13.73 -0.56 38.08
CA LYS A 440 12.32 -0.99 38.00
C LYS A 440 11.96 -1.50 36.62
N LEU A 441 12.45 -0.85 35.56
CA LEU A 441 12.26 -1.32 34.19
C LEU A 441 12.86 -2.73 34.00
N ASP A 442 14.10 -2.94 34.47
CA ASP A 442 14.78 -4.24 34.41
C ASP A 442 14.10 -5.30 35.29
N GLU A 443 13.43 -4.90 36.39
CA GLU A 443 12.56 -5.78 37.19
C GLU A 443 11.32 -6.22 36.40
N HIS A 444 10.57 -5.29 35.81
CA HIS A 444 9.39 -5.62 35.01
C HIS A 444 9.74 -6.50 33.81
N LEU A 445 10.85 -6.24 33.13
CA LEU A 445 11.29 -7.04 31.97
C LEU A 445 11.72 -8.47 32.33
N ARG A 446 12.18 -8.70 33.57
CA ARG A 446 12.50 -10.05 34.07
C ARG A 446 11.25 -10.80 34.57
N SER A 447 10.18 -10.08 34.87
CA SER A 447 8.90 -10.66 35.28
C SER A 447 8.12 -11.23 34.08
N THR A 448 7.06 -12.01 34.36
CA THR A 448 6.15 -12.48 33.30
C THR A 448 5.16 -11.40 32.84
N LEU A 449 5.04 -10.31 33.60
CA LEU A 449 3.93 -9.37 33.49
C LEU A 449 3.80 -8.73 32.11
N PRO A 450 4.86 -8.20 31.47
CA PRO A 450 4.75 -7.70 30.10
C PRO A 450 4.28 -8.77 29.11
N GLY A 451 4.77 -10.01 29.27
CA GLY A 451 4.34 -11.15 28.45
C GLY A 451 2.88 -11.51 28.67
N ASP A 452 2.38 -11.40 29.89
CA ASP A 452 0.98 -11.68 30.21
C ASP A 452 0.03 -10.61 29.65
N PHE A 453 0.45 -9.34 29.57
CA PHE A 453 -0.26 -8.31 28.81
C PHE A 453 -0.36 -8.67 27.33
N ILE A 454 0.75 -9.04 26.71
CA ILE A 454 0.77 -9.45 25.30
C ILE A 454 -0.18 -10.63 25.07
N LYS A 455 -0.21 -11.64 25.96
CA LYS A 455 -1.17 -12.75 25.87
C LYS A 455 -2.63 -12.27 25.92
N GLN A 456 -2.97 -11.33 26.81
CA GLN A 456 -4.32 -10.79 26.88
C GLN A 456 -4.70 -9.98 25.63
N HIS A 457 -3.76 -9.19 25.10
CA HIS A 457 -3.98 -8.48 23.83
C HIS A 457 -4.25 -9.46 22.69
N ILE A 458 -3.48 -10.55 22.60
CA ILE A 458 -3.68 -11.60 21.59
C ILE A 458 -5.02 -12.31 21.77
N LYS A 459 -5.44 -12.59 23.01
CA LYS A 459 -6.76 -13.19 23.28
C LYS A 459 -7.89 -12.30 22.77
N LEU A 460 -7.79 -10.99 23.02
CA LEU A 460 -8.76 -10.03 22.52
C LEU A 460 -8.70 -9.89 20.99
N TYR A 461 -7.49 -9.93 20.41
CA TYR A 461 -7.27 -9.90 18.96
C TYR A 461 -7.88 -11.11 18.25
N GLN A 462 -7.76 -12.31 18.84
CA GLN A 462 -8.44 -13.51 18.36
C GLN A 462 -9.97 -13.36 18.44
N LYS A 463 -10.49 -12.78 19.53
CA LYS A 463 -11.93 -12.46 19.67
C LYS A 463 -12.40 -11.46 18.61
N ALA A 464 -11.54 -10.52 18.22
CA ALA A 464 -11.77 -9.55 17.14
C ALA A 464 -11.57 -10.12 15.72
N GLY A 465 -11.50 -11.45 15.56
CA GLY A 465 -11.40 -12.15 14.28
C GLY A 465 -9.98 -12.40 13.76
N ALA A 466 -8.93 -12.10 14.54
CA ALA A 466 -7.52 -12.16 14.11
C ALA A 466 -7.29 -11.52 12.72
N GLY A 467 -6.22 -11.86 12.02
CA GLY A 467 -5.92 -11.38 10.66
C GLY A 467 -5.25 -10.01 10.61
N THR A 468 -5.73 -9.11 9.74
CA THR A 468 -5.04 -7.85 9.43
C THR A 468 -5.02 -6.88 10.62
N ILE A 469 -3.87 -6.23 10.82
CA ILE A 469 -3.68 -5.08 11.73
C ILE A 469 -3.15 -3.86 10.94
N PRO A 470 -3.39 -2.61 11.37
CA PRO A 470 -4.02 -2.21 12.63
C PRO A 470 -5.51 -2.54 12.69
N LYS A 471 -6.03 -2.67 13.91
CA LYS A 471 -7.48 -2.76 14.16
C LYS A 471 -7.93 -1.70 15.13
N PHE A 472 -9.08 -1.10 14.86
CA PHE A 472 -9.80 -0.31 15.86
C PHE A 472 -11.03 -1.07 16.32
N LEU A 473 -11.18 -1.20 17.64
CA LEU A 473 -12.31 -1.90 18.24
C LEU A 473 -13.33 -0.88 18.73
N PHE A 474 -14.57 -1.04 18.26
CA PHE A 474 -15.72 -0.24 18.64
C PHE A 474 -16.77 -1.10 19.33
N PRO A 475 -17.79 -0.51 20.00
CA PRO A 475 -18.87 -1.28 20.62
C PRO A 475 -19.56 -2.23 19.64
N LYS A 476 -19.84 -1.76 18.41
CA LYS A 476 -20.61 -2.51 17.40
C LYS A 476 -19.85 -2.82 16.11
N ALA A 477 -18.58 -2.45 16.03
CA ALA A 477 -17.78 -2.67 14.83
C ALA A 477 -16.31 -2.94 15.16
N THR A 478 -15.58 -3.49 14.21
CA THR A 478 -14.11 -3.52 14.22
C THR A 478 -13.61 -3.17 12.85
N THR A 479 -12.65 -2.26 12.77
CA THR A 479 -11.95 -2.03 11.51
C THR A 479 -10.71 -2.89 11.45
N ALA A 480 -10.32 -3.32 10.24
CA ALA A 480 -9.10 -4.08 10.00
C ALA A 480 -8.38 -3.54 8.76
N GLY A 481 -7.18 -3.00 8.96
CA GLY A 481 -6.37 -2.38 7.91
C GLY A 481 -5.98 -0.94 8.20
N SER A 482 -5.11 -0.38 7.35
CA SER A 482 -4.53 0.95 7.57
C SER A 482 -5.59 2.05 7.43
N ILE A 483 -5.62 3.00 8.35
CA ILE A 483 -6.44 4.22 8.25
C ILE A 483 -5.51 5.42 8.11
N GLU A 484 -5.34 5.89 6.88
CA GLU A 484 -4.36 6.94 6.53
C GLU A 484 -5.01 8.34 6.39
N SER A 485 -6.34 8.38 6.38
CA SER A 485 -7.13 9.60 6.33
C SER A 485 -7.63 10.02 7.72
N PRO A 486 -7.22 11.22 8.23
CA PRO A 486 -7.76 11.76 9.48
C PRO A 486 -9.28 11.89 9.46
N ASP A 487 -9.85 12.34 8.33
CA ASP A 487 -11.29 12.49 8.18
C ASP A 487 -12.02 11.14 8.27
N ALA A 488 -11.43 10.06 7.76
CA ALA A 488 -12.00 8.72 7.89
C ALA A 488 -12.03 8.26 9.35
N LEU A 489 -10.92 8.45 10.09
CA LEU A 489 -10.87 8.10 11.51
C LEU A 489 -11.85 8.94 12.34
N ILE A 490 -11.98 10.24 12.04
CA ILE A 490 -12.96 11.13 12.69
C ILE A 490 -14.39 10.66 12.42
N ARG A 491 -14.72 10.25 11.18
CA ARG A 491 -16.04 9.68 10.85
C ARG A 491 -16.32 8.43 11.69
N LEU A 492 -15.36 7.51 11.81
CA LEU A 492 -15.51 6.28 12.60
C LEU A 492 -15.72 6.57 14.09
N ILE A 493 -14.94 7.49 14.66
CA ILE A 493 -15.11 7.93 16.05
C ILE A 493 -16.53 8.48 16.23
N ASN A 494 -16.95 9.40 15.37
CA ASN A 494 -18.26 10.03 15.50
C ASN A 494 -19.41 9.02 15.31
N GLN A 495 -19.27 8.07 14.40
CA GLN A 495 -20.29 7.06 14.09
C GLN A 495 -20.43 6.01 15.19
N HIS A 496 -19.33 5.60 15.82
CA HIS A 496 -19.32 4.43 16.71
C HIS A 496 -19.08 4.73 18.19
N LEU A 497 -18.61 5.94 18.53
CA LEU A 497 -18.35 6.36 19.92
C LEU A 497 -19.23 7.51 20.39
N THR A 498 -20.05 8.10 19.52
CA THR A 498 -21.06 9.10 19.90
C THR A 498 -22.41 8.40 19.98
N SER A 499 -22.77 7.91 21.16
CA SER A 499 -24.10 7.34 21.45
C SER A 499 -24.79 8.10 22.55
#